data_AF-A0A497F3L3-F1
#
_entry.id   AF-A0A497F3L3-F1
#
_cell.length_a   1.000
_cell.length_b   1.000
_cell.length_c   1.000
_cell.angle_alpha   90.00
_cell.angle_beta   90.00
_cell.angle_gamma   90.00
#
_symmetry.space_group_name_H-M   'P 1'
#
loop_
_entity.id
_entity.type
_entity.pdbx_description
1 polymer ?
#
loop_
_entity_poly.entity_id
_entity_poly.type
_entity_poly.pdbx_seq_one_letter_code
_entity_poly.pdbx_strand_id
1 'polypeptide(L)'
;MQELLIATIAQLLTIVASISTLAYWLGRKFTQIDARFVQIDERFRVIDERFKVIDARFAQIDTRFRSIDERLERLEKRMEALERRVDVLESKVSALEKRIDALEKRIGNLEGRVDSLERRFEEGFKLLRGRVDRVARAFTNYQEFFIEYLTAEGLLKSEKASMLRNEARRVMELALQNPLTKEEWRRLKELLDKDELTLEEALELRDIARKVIEEYGEYDAAWKLHIYTCIKVGEALRKQAMERKREEKRSPR
;
A
#
# COMPACT_ATOMS: atom_id res chain seq x y z
N MET A 1 120.43 -1.70 -95.02
CA MET A 1 120.17 -0.74 -93.92
C MET A 1 118.82 -0.03 -94.08
N GLN A 2 118.47 0.54 -95.25
CA GLN A 2 117.18 1.22 -95.46
C GLN A 2 115.94 0.31 -95.35
N GLU A 3 115.97 -0.92 -95.88
CA GLU A 3 114.81 -1.85 -95.78
C GLU A 3 114.50 -2.27 -94.33
N LEU A 4 115.54 -2.52 -93.52
CA LEU A 4 115.41 -2.85 -92.10
C LEU A 4 114.79 -1.68 -91.31
N LEU A 5 115.12 -0.44 -91.70
CA LEU A 5 114.59 0.77 -91.10
C LEU A 5 113.10 0.98 -91.46
N ILE A 6 112.70 0.68 -92.70
CA ILE A 6 111.30 0.76 -93.14
C ILE A 6 110.43 -0.31 -92.45
N ALA A 7 110.94 -1.55 -92.34
CA ALA A 7 110.23 -2.65 -91.70
C ALA A 7 110.01 -2.42 -90.19
N THR A 8 111.01 -1.88 -89.50
CA THR A 8 110.91 -1.51 -88.07
C THR A 8 109.96 -0.33 -87.85
N ILE A 9 109.96 0.68 -88.72
CA ILE A 9 108.98 1.77 -88.68
C ILE A 9 107.55 1.25 -88.91
N ALA A 10 107.35 0.34 -89.87
CA ALA A 10 106.05 -0.27 -90.13
C ALA A 10 105.52 -1.09 -88.94
N GLN A 11 106.39 -1.84 -88.26
CA GLN A 11 106.05 -2.56 -87.02
C GLN A 11 105.74 -1.61 -85.86
N LEU A 12 106.48 -0.51 -85.72
CA LEU A 12 106.17 0.52 -84.72
C LEU A 12 104.81 1.17 -85.00
N LEU A 13 104.49 1.45 -86.26
CA LEU A 13 103.19 1.99 -86.66
C LEU A 13 102.03 1.04 -86.34
N THR A 14 102.18 -0.25 -86.59
CA THR A 14 101.13 -1.24 -86.25
C THR A 14 100.97 -1.39 -84.74
N ILE A 15 102.06 -1.39 -83.97
CA ILE A 15 101.99 -1.38 -82.50
C ILE A 15 101.27 -0.13 -82.00
N VAL A 16 101.61 1.06 -82.52
CA VAL A 16 100.93 2.32 -82.16
C VAL A 16 99.44 2.28 -82.53
N ALA A 17 99.08 1.73 -83.69
CA ALA A 17 97.68 1.58 -84.10
C ALA A 17 96.92 0.59 -83.19
N SER A 18 97.54 -0.53 -82.81
CA SER A 18 96.96 -1.50 -81.86
C SER A 18 96.79 -0.91 -80.47
N ILE A 19 97.77 -0.16 -79.96
CA ILE A 19 97.68 0.58 -78.70
C ILE A 19 96.56 1.62 -78.76
N SER A 20 96.45 2.38 -79.86
CA SER A 20 95.40 3.38 -80.06
C SER A 20 94.01 2.74 -80.08
N THR A 21 93.87 1.58 -80.73
CA THR A 21 92.62 0.83 -80.80
C THR A 21 92.22 0.26 -79.44
N LEU A 22 93.18 -0.28 -78.69
CA LEU A 22 92.98 -0.73 -77.31
C LEU A 22 92.60 0.44 -76.40
N ALA A 23 93.27 1.59 -76.49
CA ALA A 23 92.96 2.79 -75.73
C ALA A 23 91.53 3.28 -76.02
N TYR A 24 91.12 3.29 -77.29
CA TYR A 24 89.75 3.64 -77.68
C TYR A 24 88.71 2.64 -77.14
N TRP A 25 88.96 1.34 -77.26
CA TRP A 25 88.08 0.30 -76.72
C TRP A 25 87.94 0.40 -75.20
N LEU A 26 89.06 0.60 -74.50
CA LEU A 26 89.11 0.75 -73.07
C LEU A 26 88.37 2.02 -72.63
N GLY A 27 88.57 3.15 -73.31
CA GLY A 27 87.82 4.38 -73.09
C GLY A 27 86.31 4.19 -73.24
N ARG A 28 85.87 3.46 -74.28
CA ARG A 28 84.46 3.10 -74.46
C ARG A 28 83.92 2.20 -73.34
N LYS A 29 84.72 1.24 -72.85
CA LYS A 29 84.34 0.39 -71.71
C LYS A 29 84.23 1.17 -70.41
N PHE A 30 85.17 2.08 -70.12
CA PHE A 30 85.07 2.99 -68.98
C PHE A 30 83.81 3.85 -69.07
N THR A 31 83.52 4.44 -70.24
CA THR A 31 82.28 5.23 -70.44
C THR A 31 81.02 4.39 -70.18
N GLN A 32 81.01 3.11 -70.60
CA GLN A 32 79.89 2.20 -70.34
C GLN A 32 79.75 1.85 -68.84
N ILE A 33 80.87 1.70 -68.14
CA ILE A 33 80.91 1.45 -66.70
C ILE A 33 80.41 2.68 -65.94
N ASP A 34 80.87 3.87 -66.28
CA ASP A 34 80.42 5.14 -65.69
C ASP A 34 78.90 5.31 -65.85
N ALA A 35 78.37 5.02 -67.04
CA ALA A 35 76.93 5.07 -67.28
C ALA A 35 76.13 4.07 -66.39
N ARG A 36 76.69 2.89 -66.09
CA ARG A 36 76.06 1.93 -65.17
C ARG A 36 76.13 2.41 -63.72
N PHE A 37 77.24 3.02 -63.30
CA PHE A 37 77.36 3.60 -61.97
C PHE A 37 76.33 4.72 -61.76
N VAL A 38 76.16 5.61 -62.73
CA VAL A 38 75.10 6.65 -62.67
C VAL A 38 73.71 6.03 -62.52
N GLN A 39 73.40 4.94 -63.24
CA GLN A 39 72.11 4.24 -63.08
C GLN A 39 71.95 3.58 -61.71
N ILE A 40 73.05 3.05 -61.15
CA ILE A 40 73.06 2.45 -59.81
C ILE A 40 72.81 3.53 -58.75
N ASP A 41 73.49 4.68 -58.85
CA ASP A 41 73.32 5.81 -57.93
C ASP A 41 71.87 6.32 -57.94
N GLU A 42 71.25 6.42 -59.12
CA GLU A 42 69.84 6.82 -59.22
C GLU A 42 68.90 5.79 -58.57
N ARG A 43 69.17 4.49 -58.72
CA ARG A 43 68.39 3.45 -58.03
C ARG A 43 68.56 3.52 -56.52
N PHE A 44 69.78 3.76 -56.03
CA PHE A 44 70.03 3.94 -54.60
C PHE A 44 69.29 5.17 -54.06
N ARG A 45 69.27 6.27 -54.80
CA ARG A 45 68.49 7.46 -54.45
C ARG A 45 66.99 7.16 -54.32
N VAL A 46 66.42 6.39 -55.24
CA VAL A 46 65.02 5.95 -55.16
C VAL A 46 64.78 5.05 -53.95
N ILE A 47 65.72 4.16 -53.63
CA ILE A 47 65.65 3.29 -52.45
C ILE A 47 65.66 4.12 -51.17
N ASP A 48 66.55 5.11 -51.05
CA ASP A 48 66.63 6.00 -49.89
C ASP A 48 65.32 6.77 -49.68
N GLU A 49 64.72 7.29 -50.76
CA GLU A 49 63.41 7.96 -50.66
C GLU A 49 62.29 6.99 -50.22
N ARG A 50 62.30 5.73 -50.68
CA ARG A 50 61.36 4.72 -50.20
C ARG A 50 61.54 4.42 -48.71
N PHE A 51 62.79 4.33 -48.23
CA PHE A 51 63.08 4.12 -46.81
C PHE A 51 62.57 5.30 -45.97
N LYS A 52 62.77 6.55 -46.38
CA LYS A 52 62.20 7.72 -45.69
C LYS A 52 60.67 7.64 -45.57
N VAL A 53 59.98 7.21 -46.63
CA VAL A 53 58.51 7.02 -46.59
C VAL A 53 58.11 5.89 -45.63
N ILE A 54 58.87 4.81 -45.60
CA ILE A 54 58.64 3.69 -44.67
C ILE A 54 58.82 4.16 -43.23
N ASP A 55 59.90 4.88 -42.92
CA ASP A 55 60.17 5.42 -41.58
C ASP A 55 59.05 6.36 -41.12
N ALA A 56 58.57 7.24 -42.02
CA ALA A 56 57.45 8.13 -41.73
C ALA A 56 56.15 7.35 -41.42
N ARG A 57 55.89 6.24 -42.13
CA ARG A 57 54.73 5.37 -41.85
C ARG A 57 54.86 4.67 -40.50
N PHE A 58 56.05 4.17 -40.15
CA PHE A 58 56.29 3.56 -38.84
C PHE A 58 56.10 4.57 -37.71
N ALA A 59 56.60 5.80 -37.84
CA ALA A 59 56.37 6.85 -36.85
C ALA A 59 54.87 7.18 -36.66
N GLN A 60 54.10 7.16 -37.75
CA GLN A 60 52.64 7.33 -37.67
C GLN A 60 51.95 6.14 -36.97
N ILE A 61 52.41 4.91 -37.24
CA ILE A 61 51.91 3.70 -36.60
C ILE A 61 52.18 3.76 -35.09
N ASP A 62 53.39 4.11 -34.67
CA ASP A 62 53.76 4.25 -33.25
C ASP A 62 52.88 5.28 -32.54
N THR A 63 52.59 6.40 -33.20
CA THR A 63 51.70 7.43 -32.66
C THR A 63 50.28 6.91 -32.47
N ARG A 64 49.78 6.11 -33.42
CA ARG A 64 48.44 5.49 -33.30
C ARG A 64 48.40 4.46 -32.18
N PHE A 65 49.45 3.65 -32.01
CA PHE A 65 49.52 2.67 -30.91
C PHE A 65 49.50 3.36 -29.56
N ARG A 66 50.30 4.42 -29.35
CA ARG A 66 50.25 5.21 -28.11
C ARG A 66 48.86 5.76 -27.82
N SER A 67 48.15 6.26 -28.85
CA SER A 67 46.77 6.74 -28.69
C SER A 67 45.79 5.61 -28.34
N ILE A 68 46.00 4.40 -28.86
CA ILE A 68 45.19 3.23 -28.49
C ILE A 68 45.45 2.86 -27.03
N ASP A 69 46.71 2.82 -26.59
CA ASP A 69 47.09 2.49 -25.22
C ASP A 69 46.45 3.48 -24.22
N GLU A 70 46.52 4.78 -24.50
CA GLU A 70 45.86 5.80 -23.67
C GLU A 70 44.33 5.63 -23.59
N ARG A 71 43.70 5.19 -24.70
CA ARG A 71 42.26 4.94 -24.72
C ARG A 71 41.90 3.69 -23.92
N LEU A 72 42.72 2.65 -23.98
CA LEU A 72 42.54 1.42 -23.21
C LEU A 72 42.69 1.70 -21.71
N GLU A 73 43.71 2.45 -21.29
CA GLU A 73 43.88 2.83 -19.88
C GLU A 73 42.69 3.64 -19.35
N ARG A 74 42.12 4.55 -20.17
CA ARG A 74 40.90 5.28 -19.80
C ARG A 74 39.67 4.38 -19.70
N LEU A 75 39.58 3.35 -20.54
CA LEU A 75 38.48 2.37 -20.48
C LEU A 75 38.58 1.51 -19.23
N GLU A 76 39.77 1.04 -18.89
CA GLU A 76 40.04 0.28 -17.65
C GLU A 76 39.60 1.08 -16.41
N LYS A 77 40.05 2.34 -16.28
CA LYS A 77 39.63 3.22 -15.17
C LYS A 77 38.12 3.43 -15.11
N ARG A 78 37.45 3.50 -16.26
CA ARG A 78 35.98 3.62 -16.31
C ARG A 78 35.30 2.32 -15.88
N MET A 79 35.82 1.17 -16.27
CA MET A 79 35.28 -0.13 -15.84
C MET A 79 35.43 -0.30 -14.33
N GLU A 80 36.60 -0.02 -13.74
CA GLU A 80 36.78 -0.08 -12.28
C GLU A 80 35.83 0.89 -11.53
N ALA A 81 35.53 2.04 -12.12
CA ALA A 81 34.59 2.99 -11.53
C ALA A 81 33.14 2.49 -11.62
N LEU A 82 32.79 1.77 -12.69
CA LEU A 82 31.48 1.14 -12.86
C LEU A 82 31.31 -0.03 -11.89
N GLU A 83 32.31 -0.90 -11.76
CA GLU A 83 32.30 -2.01 -10.79
C GLU A 83 32.04 -1.48 -9.37
N ARG A 84 32.79 -0.48 -8.93
CA ARG A 84 32.58 0.16 -7.62
C ARG A 84 31.17 0.74 -7.45
N ARG A 85 30.58 1.29 -8.51
CA ARG A 85 29.20 1.81 -8.45
C ARG A 85 28.18 0.68 -8.34
N VAL A 86 28.41 -0.44 -9.02
CA VAL A 86 27.57 -1.63 -8.94
C VAL A 86 27.61 -2.21 -7.53
N ASP A 87 28.79 -2.36 -6.93
CA ASP A 87 28.93 -2.86 -5.55
C ASP A 87 28.18 -1.99 -4.52
N VAL A 88 28.25 -0.66 -4.69
CA VAL A 88 27.51 0.29 -3.84
C VAL A 88 26.01 0.17 -4.05
N LEU A 89 25.56 -0.03 -5.30
CA LEU A 89 24.13 -0.23 -5.59
C LEU A 89 23.63 -1.53 -5.00
N GLU A 90 24.37 -2.64 -5.12
CA GLU A 90 24.04 -3.93 -4.52
C GLU A 90 23.91 -3.81 -3.00
N SER A 91 24.85 -3.13 -2.35
CA SER A 91 24.81 -2.86 -0.91
C SER A 91 23.57 -2.04 -0.52
N LYS A 92 23.19 -1.04 -1.32
CA LYS A 92 21.98 -0.23 -1.08
C LYS A 92 20.70 -1.05 -1.26
N VAL A 93 20.65 -1.91 -2.28
CA VAL A 93 19.51 -2.79 -2.52
C VAL A 93 19.33 -3.75 -1.34
N SER A 94 20.39 -4.41 -0.89
CA SER A 94 20.33 -5.29 0.29
C SER A 94 19.88 -4.54 1.55
N ALA A 95 20.33 -3.29 1.74
CA ALA A 95 19.87 -2.47 2.86
C ALA A 95 18.38 -2.09 2.75
N LEU A 96 17.87 -1.87 1.53
CA LEU A 96 16.45 -1.61 1.29
C LEU A 96 15.60 -2.85 1.56
N GLU A 97 16.02 -4.03 1.12
CA GLU A 97 15.34 -5.31 1.40
C GLU A 97 15.17 -5.51 2.90
N LYS A 98 16.25 -5.37 3.69
CA LYS A 98 16.17 -5.48 5.16
C LYS A 98 15.23 -4.46 5.80
N ARG A 99 15.13 -3.25 5.23
CA ARG A 99 14.20 -2.22 5.72
C ARG A 99 12.76 -2.57 5.38
N ILE A 100 12.50 -3.17 4.22
CA ILE A 100 11.17 -3.65 3.82
C ILE A 100 10.73 -4.78 4.76
N ASP A 101 11.58 -5.78 5.02
CA ASP A 101 11.28 -6.86 5.96
C ASP A 101 10.93 -6.34 7.37
N ALA A 102 11.67 -5.32 7.83
CA ALA A 102 11.40 -4.69 9.12
C ALA A 102 10.07 -3.93 9.13
N LEU A 103 9.68 -3.30 8.03
CA LEU A 103 8.40 -2.62 7.89
C LEU A 103 7.24 -3.61 7.84
N GLU A 104 7.36 -4.72 7.12
CA GLU A 104 6.35 -5.78 7.07
C GLU A 104 6.07 -6.35 8.47
N LYS A 105 7.13 -6.66 9.24
CA LYS A 105 6.98 -7.09 10.64
C LYS A 105 6.28 -6.05 11.51
N ARG A 106 6.58 -4.76 11.32
CA ARG A 106 5.92 -3.68 12.07
C ARG A 106 4.45 -3.55 11.70
N ILE A 107 4.10 -3.72 10.43
CA ILE A 107 2.71 -3.70 9.96
C ILE A 107 1.94 -4.87 10.57
N GLY A 108 2.48 -6.10 10.50
CA GLY A 108 1.82 -7.27 11.13
C GLY A 108 1.62 -7.10 12.65
N ASN A 109 2.58 -6.48 13.35
CA ASN A 109 2.40 -6.15 14.77
C ASN A 109 1.31 -5.09 15.01
N LEU A 110 1.14 -4.13 14.10
CA LEU A 110 0.08 -3.12 14.20
C LEU A 110 -1.29 -3.72 13.92
N GLU A 111 -1.41 -4.59 12.93
CA GLU A 111 -2.64 -5.33 12.63
C GLU A 111 -3.11 -6.12 13.87
N GLY A 112 -2.21 -6.91 14.48
CA GLY A 112 -2.56 -7.65 15.71
C GLY A 112 -2.94 -6.76 16.90
N ARG A 113 -2.38 -5.54 16.98
CA ARG A 113 -2.78 -4.55 18.00
C ARG A 113 -4.17 -3.97 17.73
N VAL A 114 -4.51 -3.74 16.46
CA VAL A 114 -5.83 -3.26 16.05
C VAL A 114 -6.88 -4.33 16.35
N ASP A 115 -6.65 -5.58 15.97
CA ASP A 115 -7.56 -6.70 16.26
C ASP A 115 -7.82 -6.84 17.77
N SER A 116 -6.76 -6.69 18.59
CA SER A 116 -6.88 -6.72 20.05
C SER A 116 -7.71 -5.56 20.58
N LEU A 117 -7.54 -4.36 20.03
CA LEU A 117 -8.35 -3.20 20.40
C LEU A 117 -9.81 -3.39 20.01
N GLU A 118 -10.09 -3.86 18.81
CA GLU A 118 -11.46 -4.14 18.34
C GLU A 118 -12.17 -5.14 19.26
N ARG A 119 -11.52 -6.25 19.61
CA ARG A 119 -12.06 -7.21 20.59
C ARG A 119 -12.35 -6.56 21.95
N ARG A 120 -11.43 -5.74 22.46
CA ARG A 120 -11.62 -5.05 23.75
C ARG A 120 -12.75 -4.04 23.70
N PHE A 121 -12.93 -3.33 22.58
CA PHE A 121 -14.05 -2.42 22.39
C PHE A 121 -15.38 -3.17 22.36
N GLU A 122 -15.48 -4.25 21.59
CA GLU A 122 -16.70 -5.06 21.52
C GLU A 122 -17.08 -5.64 22.90
N GLU A 123 -16.11 -6.18 23.62
CA GLU A 123 -16.31 -6.66 24.99
C GLU A 123 -16.74 -5.52 25.94
N GLY A 124 -16.10 -4.35 25.82
CA GLY A 124 -16.45 -3.16 26.59
C GLY A 124 -17.88 -2.67 26.32
N PHE A 125 -18.29 -2.60 25.05
CA PHE A 125 -19.64 -2.21 24.65
C PHE A 125 -20.67 -3.23 25.11
N LYS A 126 -20.39 -4.54 25.01
CA LYS A 126 -21.26 -5.59 25.50
C LYS A 126 -21.47 -5.50 27.02
N LEU A 127 -20.40 -5.26 27.78
CA LEU A 127 -20.47 -5.04 29.23
C LEU A 127 -21.27 -3.77 29.57
N LEU A 128 -21.04 -2.67 28.84
CA LEU A 128 -21.76 -1.42 29.04
C LEU A 128 -23.25 -1.58 28.75
N ARG A 129 -23.61 -2.18 27.61
CA ARG A 129 -25.01 -2.50 27.25
C ARG A 129 -25.68 -3.31 28.36
N GLY A 130 -25.05 -4.40 28.79
CA GLY A 130 -25.59 -5.22 29.88
C GLY A 130 -25.71 -4.48 31.23
N ARG A 131 -24.85 -3.49 31.52
CA ARG A 131 -24.99 -2.63 32.71
C ARG A 131 -26.16 -1.65 32.54
N VAL A 132 -26.30 -1.02 31.38
CA VAL A 132 -27.40 -0.09 31.07
C VAL A 132 -28.74 -0.83 31.14
N ASP A 133 -28.85 -2.03 30.55
CA ASP A 133 -30.08 -2.84 30.60
C ASP A 133 -30.47 -3.25 32.02
N ARG A 134 -29.47 -3.51 32.89
CA ARG A 134 -29.73 -3.78 34.32
C ARG A 134 -30.26 -2.54 35.03
N VAL A 135 -29.70 -1.36 34.76
CA VAL A 135 -30.15 -0.09 35.35
C VAL A 135 -31.56 0.25 34.86
N ALA A 136 -31.82 0.13 33.55
CA ALA A 136 -33.13 0.37 32.96
C ALA A 136 -34.21 -0.51 33.62
N ARG A 137 -33.96 -1.82 33.73
CA ARG A 137 -34.88 -2.75 34.42
C ARG A 137 -35.07 -2.41 35.90
N ALA A 138 -34.00 -2.08 36.62
CA ALA A 138 -34.11 -1.70 38.03
C ALA A 138 -34.96 -0.43 38.21
N PHE A 139 -34.79 0.56 37.33
CA PHE A 139 -35.60 1.77 37.32
C PHE A 139 -37.07 1.47 37.05
N THR A 140 -37.37 0.72 35.98
CA THR A 140 -38.75 0.33 35.64
C THR A 140 -39.41 -0.42 36.79
N ASN A 141 -38.74 -1.44 37.35
CA ASN A 141 -39.27 -2.21 38.48
C ASN A 141 -39.56 -1.35 39.72
N TYR A 142 -38.66 -0.40 40.03
CA TYR A 142 -38.85 0.51 41.17
C TYR A 142 -40.04 1.45 40.94
N GLN A 143 -40.16 2.01 39.73
CA GLN A 143 -41.28 2.87 39.34
C GLN A 143 -42.62 2.13 39.40
N GLU A 144 -42.68 0.91 38.86
CA GLU A 144 -43.87 0.06 38.92
C GLU A 144 -44.31 -0.18 40.35
N PHE A 145 -43.40 -0.68 41.20
CA PHE A 145 -43.69 -0.92 42.61
C PHE A 145 -44.22 0.33 43.30
N PHE A 146 -43.57 1.47 43.10
CA PHE A 146 -43.95 2.72 43.76
C PHE A 146 -45.35 3.20 43.32
N ILE A 147 -45.61 3.22 42.01
CA ILE A 147 -46.91 3.66 41.46
C ILE A 147 -48.03 2.70 41.85
N GLU A 148 -47.79 1.39 41.74
CA GLU A 148 -48.75 0.36 42.12
C GLU A 148 -49.08 0.43 43.62
N TYR A 149 -48.05 0.56 44.48
CA TYR A 149 -48.22 0.72 45.92
C TYR A 149 -49.03 1.97 46.28
N LEU A 150 -48.65 3.14 45.76
CA LEU A 150 -49.35 4.39 46.03
C LEU A 150 -50.82 4.35 45.55
N THR A 151 -51.08 3.70 44.42
CA THR A 151 -52.44 3.54 43.90
C THR A 151 -53.23 2.54 44.74
N ALA A 152 -52.62 1.44 45.16
CA ALA A 152 -53.24 0.43 46.01
C ALA A 152 -53.65 0.99 47.39
N GLU A 153 -52.82 1.85 47.97
CA GLU A 153 -53.13 2.59 49.19
C GLU A 153 -54.16 3.73 48.97
N GLY A 154 -54.47 4.05 47.72
CA GLY A 154 -55.42 5.10 47.34
C GLY A 154 -54.86 6.52 47.43
N LEU A 155 -53.53 6.66 47.49
CA LEU A 155 -52.83 7.95 47.50
C LEU A 155 -52.76 8.58 46.10
N LEU A 156 -52.77 7.76 45.05
CA LEU A 156 -52.94 8.20 43.67
C LEU A 156 -54.39 8.00 43.22
N LYS A 157 -55.08 9.11 42.89
CA LYS A 157 -56.44 9.09 42.35
C LYS A 157 -56.43 8.91 40.84
N SER A 158 -57.20 7.96 40.33
CA SER A 158 -57.23 7.62 38.91
C SER A 158 -57.99 8.61 38.01
N GLU A 159 -58.70 9.57 38.60
CA GLU A 159 -59.37 10.66 37.88
C GLU A 159 -58.38 11.42 36.97
N LYS A 160 -57.12 11.57 37.40
CA LYS A 160 -56.03 12.19 36.62
C LYS A 160 -55.32 11.22 35.67
N ALA A 161 -55.53 9.91 35.78
CA ALA A 161 -54.96 8.90 34.89
C ALA A 161 -55.63 8.90 33.49
N SER A 162 -56.80 9.53 33.35
CA SER A 162 -57.48 9.77 32.07
C SER A 162 -56.62 10.57 31.08
N MET A 163 -55.81 11.51 31.57
CA MET A 163 -54.86 12.27 30.75
C MET A 163 -53.75 11.36 30.17
N LEU A 164 -53.28 10.40 30.97
CA LEU A 164 -52.27 9.42 30.55
C LEU A 164 -52.85 8.40 29.55
N ARG A 165 -54.13 8.03 29.68
CA ARG A 165 -54.85 7.18 28.71
C ARG A 165 -54.89 7.81 27.31
N ASN A 166 -55.08 9.12 27.22
CA ASN A 166 -55.06 9.81 25.92
C ASN A 166 -53.66 9.86 25.30
N GLU A 167 -52.62 9.89 26.13
CA GLU A 167 -51.25 9.75 25.64
C GLU A 167 -50.94 8.34 25.15
N ALA A 168 -51.42 7.32 25.86
CA ALA A 168 -51.28 5.92 25.46
C ALA A 168 -51.81 5.68 24.04
N ARG A 169 -52.88 6.40 23.64
CA ARG A 169 -53.40 6.36 22.27
C ARG A 169 -52.47 6.98 21.24
N ARG A 170 -51.72 8.03 21.59
CA ARG A 170 -50.73 8.65 20.69
C ARG A 170 -49.56 7.72 20.37
N VAL A 171 -49.14 6.87 21.32
CA VAL A 171 -48.09 5.86 21.05
C VAL A 171 -48.53 4.87 19.96
N MET A 172 -49.81 4.51 19.93
CA MET A 172 -50.35 3.61 18.89
C MET A 172 -50.32 4.23 17.49
N GLU A 173 -50.34 5.56 17.38
CA GLU A 173 -50.26 6.29 16.10
C GLU A 173 -48.81 6.33 15.56
N LEU A 174 -47.81 6.09 16.41
CA LEU A 174 -46.39 6.08 16.06
C LEU A 174 -45.91 4.71 15.50
N ALA A 175 -46.80 3.73 15.36
CA ALA A 175 -46.54 2.34 14.98
C ALA A 175 -46.10 2.14 13.51
N LEU A 176 -45.25 3.02 12.97
CA LEU A 176 -44.87 3.04 11.56
C LEU A 176 -43.74 2.06 11.20
N GLN A 177 -43.01 1.52 12.18
CA GLN A 177 -41.99 0.48 11.96
C GLN A 177 -41.94 -0.42 13.20
N ASN A 178 -42.43 -1.67 13.11
CA ASN A 178 -42.83 -2.40 14.32
C ASN A 178 -42.28 -3.83 14.46
N PRO A 179 -41.60 -4.13 15.58
CA PRO A 179 -41.36 -5.48 16.09
C PRO A 179 -42.47 -6.03 17.03
N LEU A 180 -43.43 -5.23 17.52
CA LEU A 180 -44.65 -5.75 18.15
C LEU A 180 -45.59 -6.32 17.08
N THR A 181 -46.24 -7.44 17.41
CA THR A 181 -47.21 -8.08 16.53
C THR A 181 -48.47 -7.22 16.38
N LYS A 182 -49.16 -7.33 15.24
CA LYS A 182 -50.45 -6.64 15.02
C LYS A 182 -51.48 -7.04 16.08
N GLU A 183 -51.35 -8.26 16.59
CA GLU A 183 -52.12 -8.85 17.67
C GLU A 183 -51.88 -8.12 18.99
N GLU A 184 -50.63 -7.84 19.36
CA GLU A 184 -50.29 -7.09 20.58
C GLU A 184 -50.82 -5.65 20.53
N TRP A 185 -50.73 -4.98 19.39
CA TRP A 185 -51.33 -3.63 19.23
C TRP A 185 -52.85 -3.65 19.31
N ARG A 186 -53.48 -4.66 18.71
CA ARG A 186 -54.94 -4.85 18.81
C ARG A 186 -55.34 -5.09 20.26
N ARG A 187 -54.59 -5.93 20.97
CA ARG A 187 -54.83 -6.28 22.36
C ARG A 187 -54.62 -5.10 23.30
N LEU A 188 -53.55 -4.33 23.09
CA LEU A 188 -53.29 -3.07 23.81
C LEU A 188 -54.49 -2.13 23.69
N LYS A 189 -54.98 -1.92 22.45
CA LYS A 189 -56.13 -1.05 22.19
C LYS A 189 -57.39 -1.56 22.91
N GLU A 190 -57.68 -2.85 22.80
CA GLU A 190 -58.83 -3.47 23.47
C GLU A 190 -58.80 -3.25 24.99
N LEU A 191 -57.65 -3.47 25.63
CA LEU A 191 -57.47 -3.29 27.07
C LEU A 191 -57.53 -1.81 27.50
N LEU A 192 -57.06 -0.89 26.66
CA LEU A 192 -57.14 0.56 26.93
C LEU A 192 -58.57 1.11 26.87
N ASP A 193 -59.43 0.50 26.05
CA ASP A 193 -60.81 0.93 25.86
C ASP A 193 -61.76 0.40 26.97
N LYS A 194 -61.31 -0.52 27.83
CA LYS A 194 -62.08 -0.99 28.99
C LYS A 194 -62.02 0.00 30.17
N ASP A 195 -63.17 0.23 30.80
CA ASP A 195 -63.26 1.12 31.96
C ASP A 195 -62.75 0.47 33.26
N GLU A 196 -63.13 -0.78 33.49
CA GLU A 196 -62.61 -1.63 34.57
C GLU A 196 -61.81 -2.80 33.99
N LEU A 197 -60.68 -3.10 34.64
CA LEU A 197 -59.82 -4.24 34.31
C LEU A 197 -59.76 -5.19 35.49
N THR A 198 -59.77 -6.49 35.22
CA THR A 198 -59.35 -7.49 36.20
C THR A 198 -57.84 -7.36 36.47
N LEU A 199 -57.35 -7.96 37.56
CA LEU A 199 -55.91 -7.95 37.87
C LEU A 199 -55.09 -8.59 36.75
N GLU A 200 -55.58 -9.69 36.18
CA GLU A 200 -54.92 -10.40 35.09
C GLU A 200 -54.84 -9.53 33.83
N GLU A 201 -55.93 -8.89 33.43
CA GLU A 201 -55.96 -7.97 32.30
C GLU A 201 -55.09 -6.72 32.53
N ALA A 202 -55.03 -6.21 33.76
CA ALA A 202 -54.17 -5.08 34.10
C ALA A 202 -52.68 -5.44 34.02
N LEU A 203 -52.30 -6.65 34.47
CA LEU A 203 -50.94 -7.18 34.35
C LEU A 203 -50.57 -7.43 32.88
N GLU A 204 -51.48 -8.02 32.09
CA GLU A 204 -51.30 -8.21 30.65
C GLU A 204 -51.09 -6.85 29.94
N LEU A 205 -51.92 -5.86 30.26
CA LEU A 205 -51.80 -4.50 29.73
C LEU A 205 -50.42 -3.89 30.06
N ARG A 206 -49.93 -4.07 31.30
CA ARG A 206 -48.60 -3.60 31.72
C ARG A 206 -47.48 -4.33 30.98
N ASP A 207 -47.60 -5.64 30.77
CA ASP A 207 -46.58 -6.41 30.05
C ASP A 207 -46.47 -6.00 28.59
N ILE A 208 -47.59 -5.65 27.94
CA ILE A 208 -47.55 -5.05 26.59
C ILE A 208 -46.90 -3.66 26.66
N ALA A 209 -47.22 -2.84 27.66
CA ALA A 209 -46.59 -1.53 27.84
C ALA A 209 -45.07 -1.60 28.12
N ARG A 210 -44.59 -2.66 28.79
CA ARG A 210 -43.15 -2.92 28.96
C ARG A 210 -42.44 -3.13 27.62
N LYS A 211 -43.03 -3.91 26.72
CA LYS A 211 -42.50 -4.07 25.36
C LYS A 211 -42.49 -2.73 24.60
N VAL A 212 -43.51 -1.90 24.81
CA VAL A 212 -43.58 -0.58 24.21
C VAL A 212 -42.46 0.35 24.71
N ILE A 213 -42.08 0.32 25.99
CA ILE A 213 -40.93 1.13 26.48
C ILE A 213 -39.58 0.57 26.04
N GLU A 214 -39.45 -0.74 25.83
CA GLU A 214 -38.21 -1.36 25.33
C GLU A 214 -37.92 -0.91 23.89
N GLU A 215 -38.96 -0.79 23.06
CA GLU A 215 -38.84 -0.43 21.65
C GLU A 215 -38.96 1.09 21.40
N TYR A 216 -39.85 1.76 22.13
CA TYR A 216 -40.22 3.17 21.92
C TYR A 216 -39.94 4.06 23.13
N GLY A 217 -39.06 3.63 24.05
CA GLY A 217 -38.71 4.36 25.26
C GLY A 217 -38.03 5.72 25.03
N GLU A 218 -37.64 6.04 23.80
CA GLU A 218 -37.21 7.38 23.41
C GLU A 218 -38.36 8.40 23.36
N TYR A 219 -39.60 7.92 23.20
CA TYR A 219 -40.80 8.74 23.21
C TYR A 219 -41.40 8.80 24.62
N ASP A 220 -41.63 10.01 25.11
CA ASP A 220 -42.26 10.26 26.41
C ASP A 220 -43.65 9.61 26.53
N ALA A 221 -44.37 9.49 25.41
CA ALA A 221 -45.66 8.83 25.32
C ALA A 221 -45.62 7.35 25.74
N ALA A 222 -44.53 6.61 25.44
CA ALA A 222 -44.37 5.21 25.84
C ALA A 222 -44.30 5.06 27.37
N TRP A 223 -43.55 5.95 28.04
CA TRP A 223 -43.46 5.99 29.50
C TRP A 223 -44.79 6.42 30.15
N LYS A 224 -45.51 7.35 29.54
CA LYS A 224 -46.85 7.76 30.02
C LYS A 224 -47.87 6.62 29.91
N LEU A 225 -47.82 5.81 28.85
CA LEU A 225 -48.59 4.57 28.74
C LEU A 225 -48.24 3.62 29.88
N HIS A 226 -46.96 3.33 30.09
CA HIS A 226 -46.51 2.42 31.16
C HIS A 226 -46.92 2.89 32.57
N ILE A 227 -46.84 4.20 32.86
CA ILE A 227 -47.36 4.75 34.13
C ILE A 227 -48.86 4.52 34.26
N TYR A 228 -49.65 4.75 33.19
CA TYR A 228 -51.09 4.47 33.20
C TYR A 228 -51.38 3.00 33.49
N THR A 229 -50.63 2.07 32.90
CA THR A 229 -50.83 0.63 33.15
C THR A 229 -50.50 0.26 34.59
N CYS A 230 -49.48 0.86 35.20
CA CYS A 230 -49.16 0.66 36.62
C CYS A 230 -50.29 1.14 37.55
N ILE A 231 -50.91 2.28 37.24
CA ILE A 231 -52.09 2.77 37.97
C ILE A 231 -53.22 1.74 37.88
N LYS A 232 -53.48 1.19 36.68
CA LYS A 232 -54.53 0.16 36.50
C LYS A 232 -54.25 -1.12 37.30
N VAL A 233 -53.00 -1.56 37.39
CA VAL A 233 -52.61 -2.68 38.26
C VAL A 233 -52.89 -2.36 39.73
N GLY A 234 -52.47 -1.18 40.20
CA GLY A 234 -52.72 -0.76 41.57
C GLY A 234 -54.21 -0.65 41.92
N GLU A 235 -55.06 -0.17 41.00
CA GLU A 235 -56.52 -0.15 41.16
C GLU A 235 -57.10 -1.57 41.31
N ALA A 236 -56.67 -2.51 40.45
CA ALA A 236 -57.13 -3.89 40.49
C ALA A 236 -56.69 -4.60 41.79
N LEU A 237 -55.46 -4.37 42.25
CA LEU A 237 -54.96 -4.87 43.54
C LEU A 237 -55.78 -4.34 44.70
N ARG A 238 -56.10 -3.03 44.69
CA ARG A 238 -56.93 -2.40 45.71
C ARG A 238 -58.32 -3.02 45.76
N LYS A 239 -58.95 -3.21 44.60
CA LYS A 239 -60.29 -3.82 44.48
C LYS A 239 -60.30 -5.23 45.06
N GLN A 240 -59.34 -6.08 44.69
CA GLN A 240 -59.21 -7.43 45.25
C GLN A 240 -58.99 -7.42 46.76
N ALA A 241 -58.15 -6.51 47.29
CA ALA A 241 -57.93 -6.40 48.73
C ALA A 241 -59.20 -5.97 49.49
N MET A 242 -60.02 -5.08 48.91
CA MET A 242 -61.30 -4.70 49.50
C MET A 242 -62.32 -5.85 49.47
N GLU A 243 -62.37 -6.62 48.38
CA GLU A 243 -63.24 -7.79 48.23
C GLU A 243 -62.89 -8.88 49.25
N ARG A 244 -61.60 -9.23 49.39
CA ARG A 244 -61.14 -10.17 50.43
C ARG A 244 -61.52 -9.72 51.83
N LYS A 245 -61.30 -8.44 52.17
CA LYS A 245 -61.72 -7.87 53.46
C LYS A 245 -63.24 -7.91 53.68
N ARG A 246 -64.05 -7.88 52.62
CA ARG A 246 -65.52 -8.01 52.69
C ARG A 246 -65.94 -9.46 52.87
N GLU A 247 -65.26 -10.41 52.23
CA GLU A 247 -65.48 -11.85 52.36
C GLU A 247 -65.09 -12.38 53.75
N GLU A 248 -63.93 -11.96 54.28
CA GLU A 248 -63.50 -12.25 55.65
C GLU A 248 -64.50 -11.75 56.70
N LYS A 249 -65.14 -10.60 56.44
CA LYS A 249 -66.22 -10.08 57.30
C LYS A 249 -67.55 -10.79 57.13
N ARG A 250 -67.76 -11.53 56.02
CA ARG A 250 -69.00 -12.24 55.69
C ARG A 250 -68.98 -13.73 56.04
N SER A 251 -67.83 -14.31 56.34
CA SER A 251 -67.70 -15.70 56.78
C SER A 251 -67.67 -15.75 58.32
N PRO A 252 -68.78 -16.10 59.00
CA PRO A 252 -68.76 -16.32 60.45
C PRO A 252 -67.96 -17.59 60.73
N ARG A 253 -67.12 -17.56 61.77
CA ARG A 253 -66.57 -18.79 62.38
C ARG A 253 -67.68 -19.73 62.82
#